data_AF-A0A0Q5PJX3-F1
#
_entry.id   AF-A0A0Q5PJX3-F1
#
_cell.length_a   1.000
_cell.length_b   1.000
_cell.length_c   1.000
_cell.angle_alpha   90.00
_cell.angle_beta   90.00
_cell.angle_gamma   90.00
#
_symmetry.space_group_name_H-M   'P 1'
#
loop_
_entity.id
_entity.type
_entity.pdbx_description
1 polymer ?
#
loop_
_entity_poly.entity_id
_entity_poly.type
_entity_poly.pdbx_seq_one_letter_code
_entity_poly.pdbx_strand_id
1 'polypeptide(L)'
;MDKSWGASPSNGFRVRTNASPEDRATERAKAREVRAGERSILMAQRIEARTASRDADAVAREQAREERREQERLRATGDPHAEAARRHRSSGRKDVVREQRDTRSYTTVVDAGRMRELARRGASPSGLAGAFGITVDAVEAILNEPG
;
A
#
# COMPACT_ATOMS: atom_id res chain seq x y z
N MET A 1 -1.69 -42.30 -22.78
CA MET A 1 -2.82 -43.23 -22.98
C MET A 1 -3.78 -43.05 -21.81
N ASP A 2 -4.83 -42.28 -22.03
CA ASP A 2 -5.84 -41.92 -21.03
C ASP A 2 -6.83 -43.04 -20.77
N LYS A 3 -7.08 -43.32 -19.49
CA LYS A 3 -8.12 -44.26 -19.02
C LYS A 3 -8.77 -43.71 -17.75
N SER A 4 -9.68 -42.75 -17.89
CA SER A 4 -10.65 -42.43 -16.81
C SER A 4 -11.86 -41.63 -17.30
N TRP A 5 -12.61 -42.17 -18.25
CA TRP A 5 -13.97 -41.69 -18.57
C TRP A 5 -14.94 -42.85 -18.74
N GLY A 6 -14.84 -43.85 -17.86
CA GLY A 6 -15.73 -45.01 -17.85
C GLY A 6 -16.88 -44.82 -16.87
N ALA A 7 -17.87 -43.98 -17.20
CA ALA A 7 -19.17 -44.08 -16.56
C ALA A 7 -19.86 -45.32 -17.15
N SER A 8 -19.94 -46.39 -16.37
CA SER A 8 -20.68 -47.60 -16.74
C SER A 8 -22.14 -47.21 -17.03
N PRO A 9 -22.76 -47.60 -18.16
CA PRO A 9 -24.15 -47.28 -18.42
C PRO A 9 -24.98 -48.05 -17.41
N SER A 10 -25.50 -47.37 -16.39
CA SER A 10 -26.53 -47.95 -15.55
C SER A 10 -27.72 -48.25 -16.47
N ASN A 11 -28.01 -49.53 -16.67
CA ASN A 11 -29.25 -50.01 -17.28
C ASN A 11 -30.40 -49.78 -16.27
N GLY A 12 -30.57 -48.52 -15.85
CA GLY A 12 -31.69 -48.08 -15.06
C GLY A 12 -32.94 -48.14 -15.92
N PHE A 13 -33.92 -48.89 -15.45
CA PHE A 13 -35.28 -48.94 -15.97
C PHE A 13 -35.78 -47.49 -16.17
N ARG A 14 -35.75 -46.98 -17.42
CA ARG A 14 -36.30 -45.66 -17.73
C ARG A 14 -37.80 -45.79 -17.64
N VAL A 15 -38.35 -45.39 -16.51
CA VAL A 15 -39.80 -45.20 -16.33
C VAL A 15 -40.24 -44.16 -17.35
N ARG A 16 -40.74 -44.62 -18.50
CA ARG A 16 -41.42 -43.78 -19.47
C ARG A 16 -42.77 -43.46 -18.84
N THR A 17 -42.85 -42.32 -18.17
CA THR A 17 -44.14 -41.82 -17.72
C THR A 17 -45.01 -41.57 -18.96
N ASN A 18 -46.25 -42.05 -18.95
CA ASN A 18 -47.23 -41.83 -20.03
C ASN A 18 -47.71 -40.36 -20.12
N ALA A 19 -46.95 -39.43 -19.54
CA ALA A 19 -47.27 -38.01 -19.51
C ALA A 19 -47.05 -37.37 -20.88
N SER A 20 -48.00 -36.53 -21.28
CA SER A 20 -47.91 -35.82 -22.55
C SER A 20 -46.66 -34.91 -22.57
N PRO A 21 -46.15 -34.55 -23.77
CA PRO A 21 -45.06 -33.58 -23.88
C PRO A 21 -45.35 -32.26 -23.15
N GLU A 22 -46.62 -31.85 -23.11
CA GLU A 22 -47.09 -30.63 -22.46
C GLU A 22 -47.04 -30.74 -20.93
N ASP A 23 -47.49 -31.86 -20.36
CA ASP A 23 -47.38 -32.15 -18.92
C ASP A 23 -45.91 -32.16 -18.46
N ARG A 24 -45.01 -32.69 -19.28
CA ARG A 24 -43.57 -32.67 -18.98
C ARG A 24 -42.98 -31.26 -19.07
N ALA A 25 -43.50 -30.40 -19.94
CA ALA A 25 -43.07 -29.01 -20.05
C ALA A 25 -43.54 -28.20 -18.84
N THR A 26 -44.79 -28.38 -18.41
CA THR A 26 -45.35 -27.69 -17.23
C THR A 26 -44.64 -28.12 -15.95
N GLU A 27 -44.37 -29.41 -15.74
CA GLU A 27 -43.60 -29.90 -14.59
C GLU A 27 -42.17 -29.33 -14.55
N ARG A 28 -41.51 -29.21 -15.72
CA ARG A 28 -40.19 -28.57 -15.80
C ARG A 28 -40.26 -27.07 -15.51
N ALA A 29 -41.31 -26.38 -15.93
CA ALA A 29 -41.52 -24.97 -15.65
C ALA A 29 -41.72 -24.75 -14.14
N LYS A 30 -42.62 -25.50 -13.50
CA LYS A 30 -42.81 -25.50 -12.04
C LYS A 30 -41.51 -25.77 -11.30
N ALA A 31 -40.76 -26.79 -11.71
CA ALA A 31 -39.48 -27.12 -11.08
C ALA A 31 -38.41 -26.01 -11.24
N ARG A 32 -38.47 -25.20 -12.30
CA ARG A 32 -37.59 -24.04 -12.48
C ARG A 32 -37.99 -22.89 -11.58
N GLU A 33 -39.29 -22.64 -11.44
CA GLU A 33 -39.84 -21.61 -10.55
C GLU A 33 -39.52 -21.91 -9.09
N VAL A 34 -39.73 -23.16 -8.64
CA VAL A 34 -39.34 -23.61 -7.29
C VAL A 34 -37.86 -23.35 -7.03
N ARG A 35 -36.99 -23.80 -7.94
CA ARG A 35 -35.53 -23.56 -7.82
C ARG A 35 -35.17 -22.07 -7.84
N ALA A 36 -35.94 -21.23 -8.55
CA ALA A 36 -35.71 -19.79 -8.57
C ALA A 36 -36.09 -19.15 -7.22
N GLY A 37 -37.22 -19.57 -6.63
CA GLY A 37 -37.63 -19.17 -5.29
C GLY A 37 -36.65 -19.63 -4.20
N GLU A 38 -36.19 -20.87 -4.25
CA GLU A 38 -35.17 -21.37 -3.31
C GLU A 38 -33.87 -20.55 -3.39
N ARG A 39 -33.42 -20.20 -4.61
CA ARG A 39 -32.24 -19.34 -4.79
C ARG A 39 -32.44 -17.95 -4.22
N SER A 40 -33.62 -17.33 -4.40
CA SER A 40 -33.87 -15.99 -3.85
C SER A 40 -33.91 -16.01 -2.32
N ILE A 41 -34.52 -17.03 -1.72
CA ILE A 41 -34.54 -17.23 -0.27
C ILE A 41 -33.12 -17.40 0.28
N LEU A 42 -32.30 -18.27 -0.33
CA LEU A 42 -30.91 -18.46 0.09
C LEU A 42 -30.07 -17.19 -0.02
N MET A 43 -30.30 -16.38 -1.07
CA MET A 43 -29.61 -15.10 -1.22
C MET A 43 -30.04 -14.07 -0.18
N ALA A 44 -31.34 -14.00 0.13
CA ALA A 44 -31.85 -13.14 1.20
C ALA A 44 -31.23 -13.51 2.55
N GLN A 45 -31.24 -14.79 2.91
CA GLN A 45 -30.60 -15.30 4.14
C GLN A 45 -29.10 -14.98 4.19
N ARG A 46 -28.39 -15.09 3.05
CA ARG A 46 -26.96 -14.77 2.99
C ARG A 46 -26.68 -13.28 3.20
N ILE A 47 -27.55 -12.41 2.69
CA ILE A 47 -27.43 -10.96 2.89
C ILE A 47 -27.69 -10.62 4.36
N GLU A 48 -28.75 -11.18 4.95
CA GLU A 48 -29.10 -10.99 6.36
C GLU A 48 -28.00 -11.47 7.31
N ALA A 49 -27.42 -12.65 7.04
CA ALA A 49 -26.30 -13.16 7.83
C ALA A 49 -25.05 -12.25 7.73
N ARG A 50 -24.80 -11.68 6.55
CA ARG A 50 -23.68 -10.73 6.35
C ARG A 50 -23.91 -9.41 7.07
N THR A 51 -25.14 -8.89 7.09
CA THR A 51 -25.45 -7.67 7.82
C THR A 51 -25.31 -7.90 9.33
N ALA A 52 -25.89 -8.99 9.85
CA ALA A 52 -25.75 -9.36 11.26
C ALA A 52 -24.28 -9.53 11.70
N SER A 53 -23.45 -10.17 10.87
CA SER A 53 -22.01 -10.30 11.14
C SER A 53 -21.30 -8.96 11.17
N ARG A 54 -21.61 -8.04 10.25
CA ARG A 54 -20.99 -6.70 10.24
C ARG A 54 -21.39 -5.86 11.45
N ASP A 55 -22.64 -5.98 11.88
CA ASP A 55 -23.13 -5.26 13.05
C ASP A 55 -22.46 -5.79 14.32
N ALA A 56 -22.32 -7.11 14.46
CA ALA A 56 -21.57 -7.73 15.55
C ALA A 56 -20.09 -7.29 15.54
N ASP A 57 -19.43 -7.28 14.38
CA ASP A 57 -18.05 -6.82 14.25
C ASP A 57 -17.88 -5.31 14.55
N ALA A 58 -18.91 -4.50 14.25
CA ALA A 58 -18.91 -3.08 14.59
C ALA A 58 -19.00 -2.88 16.11
N VAL A 59 -19.93 -3.59 16.77
CA VAL A 59 -20.08 -3.57 18.23
C VAL A 59 -18.81 -4.05 18.93
N ALA A 60 -18.23 -5.18 18.50
CA ALA A 60 -16.99 -5.70 19.07
C ALA A 60 -15.82 -4.72 18.95
N ARG A 61 -15.71 -4.00 17.82
CA ARG A 61 -14.68 -2.97 17.64
C ARG A 61 -14.91 -1.75 18.54
N GLU A 62 -16.15 -1.34 18.75
CA GLU A 62 -16.50 -0.24 19.66
C GLU A 62 -16.13 -0.61 21.10
N GLN A 63 -16.51 -1.81 21.55
CA GLN A 63 -16.15 -2.35 22.87
C GLN A 63 -14.64 -2.40 23.07
N ALA A 64 -13.88 -2.92 22.09
CA ALA A 64 -12.42 -2.95 22.17
C ALA A 64 -11.77 -1.55 22.24
N ARG A 65 -12.41 -0.52 21.65
CA ARG A 65 -11.95 0.87 21.77
C ARG A 65 -12.27 1.44 23.15
N GLU A 66 -13.44 1.11 23.71
CA GLU A 66 -13.84 1.50 25.06
C GLU A 66 -12.92 0.89 26.11
N GLU A 67 -12.72 -0.42 26.07
CA GLU A 67 -11.80 -1.13 26.97
C GLU A 67 -10.39 -0.53 26.91
N ARG A 68 -9.90 -0.20 25.71
CA ARG A 68 -8.59 0.46 25.55
C ARG A 68 -8.57 1.85 26.19
N ARG A 69 -9.62 2.66 26.00
CA ARG A 69 -9.74 3.98 26.62
C ARG A 69 -9.79 3.89 28.14
N GLU A 70 -10.50 2.90 28.68
CA GLU A 70 -10.60 2.66 30.12
C GLU A 70 -9.26 2.22 30.71
N GLN A 71 -8.58 1.25 30.08
CA GLN A 71 -7.24 0.83 30.48
C GLN A 71 -6.24 1.99 30.43
N GLU A 72 -6.33 2.84 29.40
CA GLU A 72 -5.49 4.03 29.29
C GLU A 72 -5.79 5.05 30.40
N ARG A 73 -7.07 5.29 30.74
CA ARG A 73 -7.46 6.15 31.87
C ARG A 73 -6.92 5.62 33.20
N LEU A 74 -7.04 4.31 33.45
CA LEU A 74 -6.53 3.68 34.66
C LEU A 74 -5.00 3.79 34.78
N ARG A 75 -4.27 3.63 33.67
CA ARG A 75 -2.82 3.85 33.63
C ARG A 75 -2.45 5.31 33.88
N ALA A 76 -3.21 6.25 33.31
CA ALA A 76 -2.97 7.68 33.49
C ALA A 76 -3.21 8.17 34.93
N THR A 77 -4.13 7.55 35.68
CA THR A 77 -4.36 7.91 37.10
C THR A 77 -3.21 7.54 38.04
N GLY A 78 -2.34 6.60 37.64
CA GLY A 78 -1.22 6.13 38.47
C GLY A 78 0.15 6.74 38.18
N ASP A 79 0.29 7.50 37.09
CA ASP A 79 1.60 8.00 36.63
C ASP A 79 1.54 9.50 36.26
N PRO A 80 2.16 10.39 37.06
CA PRO A 80 2.20 11.83 36.81
C PRO A 80 2.99 12.22 35.55
N HIS A 81 3.75 11.30 34.94
CA HIS A 81 4.47 11.51 33.67
C HIS A 81 3.73 10.94 32.45
N ALA A 82 2.59 10.26 32.63
CA ALA A 82 1.84 9.65 31.53
C ALA A 82 1.33 10.68 30.51
N GLU A 83 0.93 11.89 30.94
CA GLU A 83 0.54 12.96 30.01
C GLU A 83 1.71 13.43 29.13
N ALA A 84 2.93 13.46 29.65
CA ALA A 84 4.11 13.86 28.89
C ALA A 84 4.48 12.82 27.82
N ALA A 85 4.28 11.53 28.10
CA ALA A 85 4.49 10.44 27.15
C ALA A 85 3.40 10.36 26.05
N ARG A 86 2.19 10.85 26.33
CA ARG A 86 1.05 10.91 25.39
C ARG A 86 1.14 12.04 24.38
N ARG A 87 2.07 12.99 24.56
CA ARG A 87 2.33 14.01 23.54
C ARG A 87 2.80 13.29 22.28
N HIS A 88 1.90 13.21 21.30
CA HIS A 88 2.26 12.86 19.93
C HIS A 88 3.49 13.69 19.58
N ARG A 89 4.62 13.03 19.28
CA ARG A 89 5.74 13.72 18.64
C ARG A 89 5.11 14.31 17.38
N SER A 90 4.91 15.62 17.39
CA SER A 90 4.27 16.33 16.31
C SER A 90 4.95 15.87 15.03
N SER A 91 4.12 15.57 14.01
CA SER A 91 4.56 15.30 12.64
C SER A 91 5.79 16.17 12.38
N GLY A 92 6.92 15.54 12.09
CA GLY A 92 8.27 16.11 12.12
C GLY A 92 8.55 17.27 11.17
N ARG A 93 7.55 18.06 10.78
CA ARG A 93 7.74 19.46 10.40
C ARG A 93 8.11 20.24 11.66
N LYS A 94 9.40 20.24 11.96
CA LYS A 94 10.00 21.46 12.49
C LYS A 94 9.70 22.53 11.46
N ASP A 95 9.01 23.60 11.86
CA ASP A 95 9.10 24.87 11.16
C ASP A 95 10.55 25.35 11.30
N VAL A 96 11.46 24.67 10.59
CA VAL A 96 12.83 25.11 10.43
C VAL A 96 12.69 26.32 9.53
N VAL A 97 12.59 27.49 10.16
CA VAL A 97 12.97 28.74 9.51
C VAL A 97 14.43 28.51 9.11
N ARG A 98 14.64 28.08 7.87
CA ARG A 98 15.97 28.07 7.28
C ARG A 98 16.31 29.54 7.13
N GLU A 99 17.07 30.07 8.08
CA GLU A 99 17.74 31.35 7.87
C GLU A 99 18.43 31.28 6.51
N GLN A 100 18.03 32.18 5.61
CA GLN A 100 18.66 32.28 4.30
C GLN A 100 20.08 32.77 4.55
N ARG A 101 21.04 31.84 4.54
CA ARG A 101 22.46 32.19 4.66
C ARG A 101 22.83 33.05 3.46
N ASP A 102 23.21 34.30 3.73
CA ASP A 102 23.83 35.14 2.71
C ASP A 102 25.22 34.57 2.41
N THR A 103 25.36 33.98 1.24
CA THR A 103 26.60 33.36 0.75
C THR A 103 27.29 34.24 -0.29
N ARG A 104 26.83 35.48 -0.51
CA ARG A 104 27.40 36.41 -1.49
C ARG A 104 28.86 36.77 -1.19
N SER A 105 29.30 36.64 0.05
CA SER A 105 30.68 36.88 0.49
C SER A 105 31.55 35.62 0.53
N TYR A 106 31.02 34.45 0.16
CA TYR A 106 31.82 33.23 0.19
C TYR A 106 32.75 33.23 -1.02
N THR A 107 34.05 33.37 -0.74
CA THR A 107 35.07 33.21 -1.77
C THR A 107 35.52 31.76 -1.81
N THR A 108 35.57 31.18 -3.01
CA THR A 108 36.11 29.84 -3.19
C THR A 108 37.63 29.97 -3.22
N VAL A 109 38.30 29.42 -2.21
CA VAL A 109 39.77 29.36 -2.22
C VAL A 109 40.20 28.39 -3.32
N VAL A 110 41.02 28.90 -4.24
CA VAL A 110 41.58 28.14 -5.35
C VAL A 110 42.64 27.18 -4.78
N ASP A 111 42.31 25.89 -4.71
CA ASP A 111 43.21 24.83 -4.25
C ASP A 111 43.71 24.01 -5.44
N ALA A 112 45.00 24.14 -5.75
CA ALA A 112 45.68 23.45 -6.84
C ALA A 112 45.61 21.91 -6.70
N GLY A 113 45.76 21.38 -5.48
CA GLY A 113 45.68 19.94 -5.23
C GLY A 113 44.29 19.40 -5.52
N ARG A 114 43.25 20.12 -5.08
CA ARG A 114 41.85 19.78 -5.36
C ARG A 114 41.52 19.86 -6.85
N MET A 115 42.03 20.88 -7.57
CA MET A 115 41.83 20.98 -9.02
C MET A 115 42.46 19.81 -9.77
N ARG A 116 43.69 19.41 -9.42
CA ARG A 116 44.36 18.25 -10.03
C ARG A 116 43.61 16.95 -9.74
N GLU A 117 43.07 16.76 -8.54
CA GLU A 117 42.25 15.60 -8.18
C GLU A 117 40.95 15.55 -9.00
N LEU A 118 40.27 16.69 -9.19
CA LEU A 118 39.06 16.75 -10.00
C LEU A 118 39.34 16.52 -11.48
N ALA A 119 40.45 17.05 -12.01
CA ALA A 119 40.90 16.77 -13.36
C ALA A 119 41.19 15.27 -13.56
N ARG A 120 41.87 14.62 -12.60
CA ARG A 120 42.08 13.15 -12.59
C ARG A 120 40.77 12.35 -12.61
N ARG A 121 39.69 12.89 -12.04
CA ARG A 121 38.35 12.28 -12.06
C ARG A 121 37.55 12.59 -13.33
N GLY A 122 38.13 13.30 -14.29
CA GLY A 122 37.52 13.59 -15.60
C GLY A 122 36.80 14.94 -15.68
N ALA A 123 37.02 15.88 -14.74
CA ALA A 123 36.51 17.24 -14.89
C ALA A 123 37.25 17.97 -16.02
N SER A 124 36.49 18.67 -16.89
CA SER A 124 37.09 19.47 -17.97
C SER A 124 37.69 20.78 -17.44
N PRO A 125 38.73 21.34 -18.10
CA PRO A 125 39.30 22.64 -17.74
C PRO A 125 38.27 23.78 -17.71
N SER A 126 37.30 23.77 -18.64
CA SER A 126 36.19 24.71 -18.67
C SER A 126 35.24 24.57 -17.47
N GLY A 127 34.97 23.35 -17.02
CA GLY A 127 34.15 23.09 -15.83
C GLY A 127 34.84 23.51 -14.54
N LEU A 128 36.17 23.32 -14.46
CA LEU A 128 36.98 23.79 -13.34
C LEU A 128 37.06 25.32 -13.30
N ALA A 129 37.28 25.97 -14.44
CA ALA A 129 37.28 27.43 -14.56
C ALA A 129 35.97 28.05 -14.02
N GLY A 130 34.82 27.49 -14.42
CA GLY A 130 33.51 27.94 -13.93
C GLY A 130 33.29 27.69 -12.43
N ALA A 131 33.77 26.57 -11.90
CA ALA A 131 33.60 26.23 -10.48
C ALA A 131 34.51 27.04 -9.54
N PHE A 132 35.73 27.36 -9.97
CA PHE A 132 36.72 28.10 -9.19
C PHE A 132 36.76 29.60 -9.49
N GLY A 133 36.02 30.06 -10.52
CA GLY A 133 35.95 31.47 -10.88
C GLY A 133 37.25 32.04 -11.46
N ILE A 134 38.07 31.18 -12.08
CA ILE A 134 39.34 31.55 -12.72
C ILE A 134 39.28 31.30 -14.23
N THR A 135 40.23 31.83 -14.99
CA THR A 135 40.29 31.61 -16.44
C THR A 135 40.71 30.17 -16.77
N VAL A 136 40.33 29.70 -17.97
CA VAL A 136 40.75 28.37 -18.45
C VAL A 136 42.27 28.27 -18.52
N ASP A 137 42.94 29.31 -19.01
CA ASP A 137 44.41 29.36 -19.08
C ASP A 137 45.07 29.22 -17.70
N ALA A 138 44.48 29.81 -16.66
CA ALA A 138 44.97 29.67 -15.28
C ALA A 138 44.79 28.23 -14.76
N VAL A 139 43.69 27.56 -15.12
CA VAL A 139 43.49 26.14 -14.80
C VAL A 139 44.56 25.28 -15.50
N GLU A 140 44.80 25.51 -16.79
CA GLU A 140 45.80 24.75 -17.54
C GLU A 140 47.21 24.93 -16.99
N ALA A 141 47.58 26.16 -16.59
CA ALA A 141 48.85 26.41 -15.91
C ALA A 141 49.00 25.57 -14.63
N ILE A 142 47.97 25.54 -13.78
CA ILE A 142 47.97 24.80 -12.50
C ILE A 142 48.03 23.28 -12.72
N LEU A 143 47.41 22.78 -13.80
CA LEU A 143 47.44 21.36 -14.15
C LEU A 143 48.80 20.93 -14.74
N ASN A 144 49.53 21.85 -15.39
CA ASN A 144 50.84 21.60 -15.98
C ASN A 144 52.00 21.82 -14.99
N GLU A 145 51.79 22.51 -13.88
CA GLU A 145 52.76 22.61 -12.80
C GLU A 145 52.98 21.25 -12.12
N PRO A 146 54.24 20.79 -11.94
CA PRO A 146 54.52 19.59 -11.15
C PRO A 146 54.08 19.82 -9.70
N GLY A 147 53.21 18.93 -9.22
CA GLY A 147 52.70 18.92 -7.85
C GLY A 147 53.50 18.02 -6.91
#